data_AF-A0A965YFF6-F1
#
_entry.id   AF-A0A965YFF6-F1
#
_cell.length_a   1.000
_cell.length_b   1.000
_cell.length_c   1.000
_cell.angle_alpha   90.00
_cell.angle_beta   90.00
_cell.angle_gamma   90.00
#
_symmetry.space_group_name_H-M   'P 1'
#
loop_
_entity.id
_entity.type
_entity.pdbx_description
1 polymer ?
#
loop_
_entity_poly.entity_id
_entity_poly.type
_entity_poly.pdbx_seq_one_letter_code
_entity_poly.pdbx_strand_id
1 'polypeptide(L)'
;MAIIKSAWELALEKTEALQVDPVKIKHDLKVKEGRQLAATFLNDIDATKEGTEKQFAQYEGEDKQLVKEGMALTLLSNLSLPRSAAFKDGFA
;
A
#
# COMPACT_ATOMS: atom_id res chain seq x y z
N MET A 1 10.42 48.42 8.34
CA MET A 1 9.66 48.11 7.11
C MET A 1 9.50 46.60 7.07
N ALA A 2 8.31 46.08 7.39
CA ALA A 2 8.05 44.64 7.39
C ALA A 2 7.55 44.25 6.00
N ILE A 3 8.36 43.50 5.25
CA ILE A 3 7.97 42.98 3.93
C ILE A 3 7.01 41.82 4.21
N ILE A 4 5.72 42.01 3.93
CA ILE A 4 4.75 40.92 3.97
C ILE A 4 5.05 40.04 2.76
N LYS A 5 5.67 38.87 3.00
CA LYS A 5 5.94 37.90 1.94
C LYS A 5 4.63 37.49 1.30
N SER A 6 4.63 37.41 -0.03
CA SER A 6 3.47 36.92 -0.77
C SER A 6 3.20 35.45 -0.45
N ALA A 7 1.94 35.02 -0.55
CA ALA A 7 1.58 33.61 -0.34
C ALA A 7 2.35 32.65 -1.26
N TRP A 8 2.76 33.14 -2.44
CA TRP A 8 3.57 32.42 -3.42
C TRP A 8 5.01 32.19 -2.94
N GLU A 9 5.66 33.23 -2.40
CA GLU A 9 7.02 33.11 -1.85
C GLU A 9 7.08 32.21 -0.62
N LEU A 10 6.06 32.29 0.24
CA LEU A 10 5.92 31.39 1.39
C LEU A 10 5.71 29.93 0.97
N ALA A 11 5.01 29.70 -0.14
CA ALA A 11 4.86 28.35 -0.70
C ALA A 11 6.21 27.85 -1.25
N LEU A 12 6.94 28.69 -2.00
CA LEU A 12 8.25 28.34 -2.56
C LEU A 12 9.29 28.02 -1.47
N GLU A 13 9.41 28.84 -0.43
CA GLU A 13 10.30 28.57 0.72
C GLU A 13 9.97 27.23 1.40
N LYS A 14 8.66 26.93 1.55
CA LYS A 14 8.23 25.66 2.15
C LYS A 14 8.49 24.46 1.25
N THR A 15 8.46 24.63 -0.07
CA THR A 15 8.77 23.56 -1.03
C THR A 15 10.26 23.34 -1.25
N GLU A 16 11.11 24.35 -1.00
CA GLU A 16 12.56 24.27 -1.19
C GLU A 16 13.22 23.30 -0.20
N ALA A 17 12.65 23.16 1.00
CA ALA A 17 13.07 22.16 2.00
C ALA A 17 12.56 20.72 1.70
N LEU A 18 11.71 20.54 0.68
CA LEU A 18 11.10 19.26 0.37
C LEU A 18 12.04 18.42 -0.51
N GLN A 19 12.85 17.56 0.10
CA GLN A 19 13.62 16.55 -0.64
C GLN A 19 12.67 15.46 -1.15
N VAL A 20 12.28 15.56 -2.42
CA VAL A 20 11.48 14.55 -3.11
C VAL A 20 12.42 13.43 -3.55
N ASP A 21 12.22 12.23 -2.98
CA ASP A 21 12.88 11.01 -3.45
C ASP A 21 11.95 10.27 -4.44
N PRO A 22 12.16 10.43 -5.75
CA PRO A 22 11.30 9.83 -6.76
C PRO A 22 11.39 8.30 -6.78
N VAL A 23 12.50 7.71 -6.33
CA VAL A 23 12.67 6.26 -6.28
C VAL A 23 11.82 5.69 -5.16
N LYS A 24 11.90 6.28 -3.97
CA LYS A 24 11.06 5.90 -2.83
C LYS A 24 9.57 6.09 -3.12
N ILE A 25 9.19 7.18 -3.79
CA ILE A 25 7.79 7.42 -4.16
C ILE A 25 7.29 6.33 -5.10
N LYS A 26 8.06 5.97 -6.13
CA LYS A 26 7.68 4.88 -7.05
C LYS A 26 7.53 3.55 -6.31
N HIS A 27 8.48 3.25 -5.42
CA HIS A 27 8.42 2.07 -4.58
C HIS A 27 7.13 2.02 -3.75
N ASP A 28 6.85 3.08 -2.99
CA ASP A 28 5.70 3.14 -2.09
C ASP A 28 4.37 3.08 -2.85
N LEU A 29 4.31 3.66 -4.06
CA LEU A 29 3.16 3.52 -4.94
C LEU A 29 2.93 2.06 -5.36
N LYS A 30 3.97 1.33 -5.77
CA LYS A 30 3.85 -0.08 -6.17
C LYS A 30 3.47 -1.00 -5.02
N VAL A 31 4.04 -0.78 -3.84
CA VAL A 31 3.63 -1.50 -2.62
C VAL A 31 2.17 -1.18 -2.29
N LYS A 32 1.73 0.07 -2.43
CA LYS A 32 0.33 0.47 -2.18
C LYS A 32 -0.64 -0.18 -3.17
N GLU A 33 -0.29 -0.25 -4.45
CA GLU A 33 -1.07 -0.97 -5.47
C GLU A 33 -1.26 -2.45 -5.08
N GLY A 34 -0.19 -3.12 -4.65
CA GLY A 34 -0.27 -4.50 -4.15
C GLY A 34 -1.14 -4.66 -2.91
N ARG A 35 -1.06 -3.71 -1.97
CA ARG A 35 -1.92 -3.71 -0.79
C ARG A 35 -3.39 -3.59 -1.15
N GLN A 36 -3.72 -2.71 -2.09
CA GLN A 36 -5.09 -2.51 -2.58
C GLN A 36 -5.61 -3.76 -3.28
N LEU A 37 -4.81 -4.38 -4.16
CA LEU A 37 -5.16 -5.59 -4.87
C LEU A 37 -5.53 -6.73 -3.91
N ALA A 38 -4.70 -6.97 -2.89
CA ALA A 38 -5.00 -7.98 -1.87
C ALA A 38 -6.20 -7.60 -0.98
N ALA A 39 -6.37 -6.31 -0.66
CA ALA A 39 -7.50 -5.86 0.14
C ALA A 39 -8.83 -6.05 -0.62
N THR A 40 -8.86 -5.74 -1.92
CA THR A 40 -10.02 -6.00 -2.78
C THR A 40 -10.31 -7.50 -2.82
N PHE A 41 -9.31 -8.35 -3.04
CA PHE A 41 -9.50 -9.80 -3.05
C PHE A 41 -10.08 -10.37 -1.74
N LEU A 42 -9.70 -9.79 -0.59
CA LEU A 42 -10.18 -10.26 0.72
C LEU A 42 -11.56 -9.74 1.12
N ASN A 43 -11.92 -8.53 0.69
CA ASN A 43 -13.09 -7.82 1.24
C ASN A 43 -14.21 -7.59 0.22
N ASP A 44 -13.92 -7.65 -1.08
CA ASP A 44 -14.90 -7.44 -2.13
C ASP A 44 -15.54 -8.78 -2.53
N ILE A 45 -16.87 -8.84 -2.51
CA ILE A 45 -17.65 -10.04 -2.79
C ILE A 45 -17.58 -10.38 -4.29
N ASP A 46 -17.39 -9.38 -5.14
CA ASP A 46 -17.31 -9.55 -6.59
C ASP A 46 -15.88 -9.89 -7.06
N ALA A 47 -14.89 -9.81 -6.17
CA ALA A 47 -13.51 -10.13 -6.50
C ALA A 47 -13.32 -11.65 -6.67
N THR A 48 -12.86 -12.05 -7.85
CA THR A 48 -12.54 -13.43 -8.16
C THR A 48 -11.03 -13.65 -8.22
N LYS A 49 -10.60 -14.88 -7.92
CA LYS A 49 -9.20 -15.30 -8.04
C LYS A 49 -8.68 -15.02 -9.45
N GLU A 50 -9.43 -15.36 -10.48
CA GLU A 50 -9.05 -15.19 -11.87
C GLU A 50 -8.91 -13.70 -12.23
N GLY A 51 -9.74 -12.83 -11.65
CA GLY A 51 -9.65 -11.38 -11.82
C GLY A 51 -8.38 -10.82 -11.18
N THR A 52 -8.08 -11.22 -9.95
CA THR A 52 -6.88 -10.79 -9.21
C THR A 52 -5.60 -11.31 -9.86
N GLU A 53 -5.57 -12.56 -10.34
CA GLU A 53 -4.42 -13.12 -11.07
C GLU A 53 -4.14 -12.36 -12.36
N LYS A 54 -5.18 -12.00 -13.13
CA LYS A 54 -5.03 -11.18 -14.33
C LYS A 54 -4.46 -9.81 -14.04
N GLN A 55 -4.90 -9.16 -12.96
CA GLN A 55 -4.37 -7.86 -12.54
C GLN A 55 -2.91 -7.98 -12.09
N PHE A 56 -2.57 -9.01 -11.32
CA PHE A 56 -1.20 -9.26 -10.89
C PHE A 56 -0.25 -9.58 -12.07
N ALA A 57 -0.75 -10.25 -13.10
CA ALA A 57 0.01 -10.58 -14.30
C ALA A 57 0.39 -9.36 -15.17
N GLN A 58 -0.21 -8.19 -14.94
CA GLN A 58 0.13 -6.95 -15.66
C GLN A 58 1.46 -6.34 -15.18
N TYR A 59 1.95 -6.77 -14.03
CA TYR A 59 3.19 -6.28 -13.45
C TYR A 59 4.37 -7.19 -13.82
N GLU A 60 5.50 -6.57 -14.17
CA GLU A 60 6.72 -7.27 -14.58
C GLU A 60 7.95 -6.75 -13.82
N GLY A 61 8.99 -7.58 -13.74
CA GLY A 61 10.27 -7.21 -13.13
C GLY A 61 10.17 -6.81 -11.65
N GLU A 62 10.83 -5.70 -11.30
CA GLU A 62 10.93 -5.17 -9.94
C GLU A 62 9.56 -4.70 -9.41
N ASP A 63 8.74 -4.06 -10.24
CA ASP A 63 7.39 -3.64 -9.87
C ASP A 63 6.53 -4.82 -9.40
N LYS A 64 6.66 -5.98 -10.04
CA LYS A 64 5.96 -7.21 -9.65
C LYS A 64 6.36 -7.69 -8.25
N GLN A 65 7.64 -7.53 -7.89
CA GLN A 65 8.12 -7.89 -6.55
C GLN A 65 7.55 -6.94 -5.49
N LEU A 66 7.51 -5.64 -5.78
CA LEU A 66 6.97 -4.62 -4.88
C LEU A 66 5.45 -4.78 -4.67
N VAL A 67 4.72 -5.08 -5.74
CA VAL A 67 3.29 -5.40 -5.66
C VAL A 67 3.08 -6.68 -4.83
N LYS A 68 3.89 -7.72 -5.06
CA LYS A 68 3.83 -8.96 -4.27
C LYS A 68 4.11 -8.71 -2.79
N GLU A 69 5.07 -7.85 -2.45
CA GLU A 69 5.32 -7.42 -1.07
C GLU A 69 4.09 -6.76 -0.46
N GLY A 70 3.49 -5.81 -1.16
CA GLY A 70 2.26 -5.14 -0.73
C GLY A 70 1.12 -6.13 -0.45
N MET A 71 0.93 -7.12 -1.34
CA MET A 71 -0.06 -8.17 -1.16
C MET A 71 0.21 -9.02 0.08
N ALA A 72 1.47 -9.46 0.28
CA ALA A 72 1.87 -10.26 1.43
C ALA A 72 1.66 -9.51 2.75
N LEU A 73 2.00 -8.22 2.79
CA LEU A 73 1.80 -7.37 3.96
C LEU A 73 0.31 -7.26 4.32
N THR A 74 -0.57 -7.08 3.33
CA THR A 74 -2.03 -7.04 3.56
C THR A 74 -2.53 -8.38 4.09
N LEU A 75 -2.13 -9.51 3.49
CA LEU A 75 -2.54 -10.85 3.95
C LEU A 75 -2.08 -11.11 5.39
N LEU A 76 -0.83 -10.83 5.71
CA LEU A 76 -0.28 -10.97 7.06
C LEU A 76 -0.98 -10.06 8.06
N SER A 77 -1.31 -8.83 7.67
CA SER A 77 -2.02 -7.88 8.55
C SER A 77 -3.46 -8.33 8.87
N ASN A 78 -4.07 -9.11 7.97
CA ASN A 78 -5.40 -9.66 8.17
C ASN A 78 -5.38 -11.05 8.81
N LEU A 79 -4.21 -11.67 8.98
CA LEU A 79 -4.05 -12.91 9.71
C LEU A 79 -4.14 -12.62 11.21
N SER A 80 -5.27 -12.95 11.83
CA SER A 80 -5.42 -12.87 13.28
C SER A 80 -5.27 -14.24 13.92
N LEU A 81 -4.42 -14.30 14.95
CA LEU A 81 -4.35 -15.49 15.77
C LEU A 81 -5.64 -15.63 16.59
N PRO A 82 -6.08 -16.86 16.87
CA PRO A 82 -7.28 -17.07 17.63
C PRO A 82 -7.07 -16.68 19.09
N ARG A 83 -7.92 -15.77 19.57
CA ARG A 83 -7.78 -15.17 20.90
C ARG A 83 -8.72 -15.75 21.96
N SER A 84 -9.67 -16.61 21.57
CA SER A 84 -10.63 -17.20 22.49
C SER A 84 -10.24 -18.63 22.89
N ALA A 85 -10.57 -19.00 24.14
CA ALA A 85 -10.39 -20.36 24.63
C ALA A 85 -11.19 -21.37 23.79
N ALA A 86 -12.42 -21.01 23.39
CA ALA A 86 -13.28 -21.84 22.54
C ALA A 86 -12.65 -22.20 21.18
N PHE A 87 -11.76 -21.35 20.64
CA PHE A 87 -11.06 -21.68 19.41
C PHE A 87 -9.94 -22.69 19.65
N LYS A 88 -9.25 -22.67 20.81
CA LYS A 88 -8.19 -23.64 21.12
C LYS A 88 -8.72 -25.07 21.22
N ASP A 89 -9.94 -25.23 21.75
CA ASP A 89 -10.53 -26.55 21.98
C ASP A 89 -10.97 -27.24 20.68
N GLY A 90 -11.18 -26.50 19.58
CA GLY A 90 -11.57 -27.07 18.28
C GLY A 90 -10.42 -27.72 17.48
N PHE A 91 -9.17 -27.59 17.95
CA PHE A 91 -7.98 -28.15 17.32
C PHE A 91 -7.23 -29.16 18.22
N ALA A 92 -7.83 -29.54 19.35
CA ALA A 92 -7.30 -30.54 20.29
C ALA A 92 -7.74 -31.97 19.90
#